data_AF-A0A2J5P6A4-F1
#
_entry.id   AF-A0A2J5P6A4-F1
#
_cell.length_a   1.000
_cell.length_b   1.000
_cell.length_c   1.000
_cell.angle_alpha   90.00
_cell.angle_beta   90.00
_cell.angle_gamma   90.00
#
_symmetry.space_group_name_H-M   'P 1'
#
loop_
_entity.id
_entity.type
_entity.pdbx_description
1 polymer ?
#
loop_
_entity_poly.entity_id
_entity_poly.type
_entity_poly.pdbx_seq_one_letter_code
_entity_poly.pdbx_strand_id
1 'polypeptide(L)'
;MSIEDLARANVRALTPYQSARRLGGKGDVWLNANEFPTAVAFQLTEQTMNRYPEPQPKAVIERYAQYAGVKPEQVLVSRGADEGIE
;
A
#
# COMPACT_ATOMS: atom_id res chain seq x y z
N MET A 1 24.76 11.21 -25.08
CA MET A 1 24.45 10.60 -23.77
C MET A 1 22.94 10.68 -23.60
N SER A 2 22.28 9.54 -23.48
CA SER A 2 20.84 9.45 -23.22
C SER A 2 20.57 9.48 -21.72
N ILE A 3 19.33 9.77 -21.32
CA ILE A 3 18.93 9.67 -19.90
C ILE A 3 19.06 8.22 -19.39
N GLU A 4 18.87 7.23 -20.26
CA GLU A 4 19.03 5.82 -19.91
C GLU A 4 20.47 5.49 -19.48
N ASP A 5 21.48 6.18 -20.03
CA ASP A 5 22.88 5.98 -19.66
C ASP A 5 23.20 6.44 -18.23
N LEU A 6 22.33 7.27 -17.62
CA LEU A 6 22.44 7.70 -16.22
C LEU A 6 21.86 6.67 -15.25
N ALA A 7 21.06 5.72 -15.72
CA ALA A 7 20.41 4.73 -14.88
C ALA A 7 21.35 3.56 -14.52
N ARG A 8 21.14 3.00 -13.33
CA ARG A 8 21.88 1.80 -12.87
C ARG A 8 21.65 0.63 -13.82
N ALA A 9 22.68 -0.19 -14.05
CA ALA A 9 22.60 -1.37 -14.92
C ALA A 9 21.46 -2.32 -14.54
N ASN A 10 21.25 -2.58 -13.24
CA ASN A 10 20.17 -3.45 -12.76
C ASN A 10 18.77 -2.85 -12.98
N VAL A 11 18.64 -1.51 -12.96
CA VAL A 11 17.36 -0.84 -13.24
C VAL A 11 17.00 -0.90 -14.73
N ARG A 12 18.01 -0.88 -15.62
CA ARG A 12 17.80 -1.07 -17.06
C ARG A 12 17.41 -2.51 -17.41
N ALA A 13 17.96 -3.48 -16.69
CA ALA A 13 17.76 -4.91 -16.98
C ALA A 13 16.52 -5.52 -16.31
N LEU A 14 15.97 -4.91 -15.26
CA LEU A 14 14.83 -5.47 -14.55
C LEU A 14 13.56 -5.42 -15.40
N THR A 15 12.71 -6.43 -15.22
CA THR A 15 11.33 -6.40 -15.72
C THR A 15 10.43 -5.95 -14.57
N PRO A 16 9.70 -4.83 -14.70
CA PRO A 16 8.82 -4.35 -13.64
C PRO A 16 7.68 -5.34 -13.36
N TYR A 17 7.26 -5.41 -12.10
CA TYR A 17 6.07 -6.17 -11.71
C TYR A 17 4.83 -5.74 -12.53
N GLN A 18 4.00 -6.73 -12.89
CA GLN A 18 2.76 -6.53 -13.63
C GLN A 18 1.57 -6.81 -12.72
N SER A 19 0.88 -5.75 -12.28
CA SER A 19 -0.35 -5.89 -11.50
C SER A 19 -1.54 -6.29 -12.38
N ALA A 20 -2.58 -6.86 -11.75
CA ALA A 20 -3.84 -7.24 -12.40
C ALA A 20 -4.45 -6.13 -13.27
N ARG A 21 -4.35 -4.86 -12.83
CA ARG A 21 -4.84 -3.70 -13.56
C ARG A 21 -4.03 -3.40 -14.84
N ARG A 22 -2.72 -3.67 -14.83
CA ARG A 22 -1.82 -3.43 -15.98
C ARG A 22 -1.98 -4.49 -17.06
N LEU A 23 -2.40 -5.70 -16.69
CA LEU A 23 -2.73 -6.78 -17.61
C LEU A 23 -4.04 -6.51 -18.39
N GLY A 24 -4.86 -5.56 -17.93
CA GLY A 24 -6.10 -5.17 -18.60
C GLY A 24 -7.21 -6.21 -18.48
N GLY A 25 -8.34 -5.93 -19.11
CA GLY A 25 -9.52 -6.80 -19.14
C GLY A 25 -10.79 -6.00 -19.40
N LYS A 26 -11.75 -6.59 -20.12
CA LYS A 26 -13.15 -6.12 -20.17
C LYS A 26 -13.99 -7.23 -19.54
N GLY A 27 -14.71 -6.91 -18.48
CA GLY A 27 -15.54 -7.88 -17.79
C GLY A 27 -16.35 -7.24 -16.68
N ASP A 28 -17.41 -7.94 -16.30
CA ASP A 28 -18.33 -7.51 -15.23
C ASP A 28 -18.09 -8.30 -13.93
N VAL A 29 -17.20 -9.31 -13.97
CA VAL A 29 -16.81 -10.16 -12.84
C VAL A 29 -15.30 -10.09 -12.66
N TRP A 30 -14.85 -9.56 -11.52
CA TRP A 30 -13.45 -9.31 -11.22
C TRP A 30 -13.00 -10.19 -10.06
N LEU A 31 -12.21 -11.24 -10.36
CA LEU A 31 -11.69 -12.23 -9.41
C LEU A 31 -10.17 -12.47 -9.62
N ASN A 32 -9.43 -11.42 -9.98
CA ASN A 32 -8.02 -11.51 -10.40
C ASN A 32 -7.03 -10.77 -9.49
N ALA A 33 -7.52 -9.95 -8.55
CA ALA A 33 -6.69 -9.13 -7.66
C ALA A 33 -6.85 -9.48 -6.16
N ASN A 34 -7.63 -10.53 -5.85
CA ASN A 34 -7.95 -10.95 -4.48
C ASN A 34 -8.59 -9.84 -3.60
N GLU A 35 -9.25 -8.86 -4.22
CA GLU A 35 -10.02 -7.84 -3.52
C GLU A 35 -11.31 -8.44 -2.94
N PHE A 36 -11.77 -7.89 -1.82
CA PHE A 36 -13.08 -8.23 -1.29
C PHE A 36 -14.17 -7.75 -2.28
N PRO A 37 -15.17 -8.58 -2.67
CA PRO A 37 -16.02 -8.32 -3.84
C PRO A 37 -17.04 -7.18 -3.66
N THR A 38 -17.22 -6.65 -2.44
CA THR A 38 -18.23 -5.63 -2.15
C THR A 38 -17.61 -4.45 -1.43
N ALA A 39 -17.81 -3.24 -1.92
CA ALA A 39 -17.27 -2.05 -1.29
C ALA A 39 -17.88 -1.82 0.11
N VAL A 40 -17.02 -1.56 1.09
CA VAL A 40 -17.43 -1.16 2.45
C VAL A 40 -17.25 0.35 2.57
N ALA A 41 -18.32 1.06 2.92
CA ALA A 41 -18.31 2.51 2.97
C ALA A 41 -17.64 3.05 4.26
N PHE A 42 -16.79 4.07 4.10
CA PHE A 42 -16.20 4.84 5.19
C PHE A 42 -16.32 6.34 4.89
N GLN A 43 -16.36 7.17 5.93
CA GLN A 43 -16.38 8.63 5.81
C GLN A 43 -15.19 9.23 6.57
N LEU A 44 -14.68 10.36 6.06
CA LEU A 44 -13.61 11.09 6.73
C LEU A 44 -14.14 11.75 8.00
N THR A 45 -13.45 11.52 9.12
CA THR A 45 -13.83 12.09 10.42
C THR A 45 -12.93 13.25 10.84
N GLU A 46 -11.72 13.36 10.29
CA GLU A 46 -10.75 14.40 10.61
C GLU A 46 -10.63 15.42 9.46
N GLN A 47 -10.61 16.71 9.81
CA GLN A 47 -10.56 17.84 8.85
C GLN A 47 -9.27 18.65 9.01
N THR A 48 -8.14 17.96 9.11
CA THR A 48 -6.80 18.51 9.45
C THR A 48 -5.78 18.37 8.31
N MET A 49 -6.25 18.19 7.07
CA MET A 49 -5.41 17.89 5.90
C MET A 49 -4.34 18.94 5.55
N ASN A 50 -4.41 20.14 6.13
CA ASN A 50 -3.40 21.19 5.99
C ASN A 50 -2.18 20.99 6.92
N ARG A 51 -2.14 19.90 7.70
CA ARG A 51 -1.05 19.53 8.60
C ARG A 51 -0.54 18.14 8.26
N TYR A 52 0.75 17.92 8.53
CA TYR A 52 1.32 16.59 8.45
C TYR A 52 0.70 15.69 9.55
N PRO A 53 0.42 14.41 9.23
CA PRO A 53 0.01 13.44 10.24
C PRO A 53 1.19 13.03 11.12
N GLU A 54 0.90 12.25 12.16
CA GLU A 54 1.93 11.50 12.87
C GLU A 54 2.62 10.50 11.92
N PRO A 55 3.94 10.24 12.08
CA PRO A 55 4.64 9.25 11.27
C PRO A 55 4.10 7.83 11.48
N GLN A 56 3.70 7.50 12.71
CA GLN A 56 3.00 6.27 13.08
C GLN A 56 1.70 6.66 13.81
N PRO A 57 0.55 6.79 13.12
CA PRO A 57 -0.69 7.21 13.75
C PRO A 57 -1.07 6.33 14.94
N LYS A 58 -1.06 6.91 16.14
CA LYS A 58 -1.18 6.17 17.40
C LYS A 58 -2.46 5.31 17.44
N ALA A 59 -3.57 5.88 17.01
CA ALA A 59 -4.87 5.19 16.98
C ALA A 59 -4.87 3.96 16.06
N VAL A 60 -4.10 3.96 14.96
CA VAL A 60 -3.99 2.82 14.05
C VAL A 60 -3.16 1.71 14.69
N ILE A 61 -2.01 2.07 15.27
CA ILE A 61 -1.11 1.14 15.95
C ILE A 61 -1.82 0.42 17.10
N GLU A 62 -2.46 1.18 18.00
CA GLU A 62 -3.13 0.62 19.19
C GLU A 62 -4.28 -0.32 18.80
N ARG A 63 -5.11 0.08 17.83
CA ARG A 63 -6.24 -0.75 17.35
C ARG A 63 -5.77 -2.02 16.66
N TYR A 64 -4.71 -1.94 15.84
CA TYR A 64 -4.18 -3.12 15.17
C TYR A 64 -3.49 -4.07 16.16
N ALA A 65 -2.72 -3.54 17.10
CA ALA A 65 -2.10 -4.34 18.17
C ALA A 65 -3.14 -5.09 19.01
N GLN A 66 -4.24 -4.40 19.38
CA GLN A 66 -5.36 -5.02 20.06
C GLN A 66 -6.02 -6.14 19.24
N TYR A 67 -6.28 -5.89 17.95
CA TYR A 67 -6.84 -6.87 17.03
C TYR A 67 -5.93 -8.12 16.89
N ALA A 68 -4.62 -7.90 16.77
CA ALA A 68 -3.64 -8.96 16.56
C ALA A 68 -3.16 -9.66 17.85
N GLY A 69 -3.53 -9.15 19.04
CA GLY A 69 -3.12 -9.72 20.33
C GLY A 69 -1.64 -9.52 20.67
N VAL A 70 -1.02 -8.44 20.17
CA VAL A 70 0.40 -8.10 20.40
C VAL A 70 0.51 -6.76 21.12
N LYS A 71 1.72 -6.41 21.59
CA LYS A 71 1.95 -5.09 22.19
C LYS A 71 2.11 -4.01 21.10
N PRO A 72 1.70 -2.74 21.36
CA PRO A 72 1.87 -1.65 20.39
C PRO A 72 3.29 -1.48 19.88
N GLU A 73 4.31 -1.67 20.74
CA GLU A 73 5.73 -1.58 20.36
C GLU A 73 6.22 -2.69 19.41
N GLN A 74 5.39 -3.71 19.17
CA GLN A 74 5.66 -4.78 18.20
C GLN A 74 5.01 -4.50 16.83
N VAL A 75 4.35 -3.35 16.66
CA VAL A 75 3.61 -3.02 15.43
C VAL A 75 4.25 -1.82 14.74
N LEU A 76 4.47 -1.95 13.44
CA LEU A 76 4.79 -0.87 12.52
C LEU A 76 3.72 -0.85 11.42
N VAL A 77 3.18 0.33 11.12
CA VAL A 77 2.30 0.55 9.96
C VAL A 77 3.08 1.22 8.84
N SER A 78 2.86 0.73 7.62
CA SER A 78 3.51 1.14 6.37
C SER A 78 2.47 1.24 5.24
N ARG A 79 2.90 1.62 4.03
CA ARG A 79 2.07 1.67 2.83
C ARG A 79 1.84 0.26 2.26
N GLY A 80 0.95 -0.49 2.92
CA GLY A 80 0.66 -1.87 2.58
C GLY A 80 1.80 -2.82 2.92
N ALA A 81 1.59 -4.11 2.66
CA ALA A 81 2.60 -5.14 2.95
C ALA A 81 3.85 -5.01 2.08
N ASP A 82 3.74 -4.45 0.87
CA ASP A 82 4.87 -4.26 -0.04
C ASP A 82 5.98 -3.41 0.59
N GLU A 83 5.63 -2.31 1.27
CA GLU A 83 6.63 -1.48 1.95
C GLU A 83 7.25 -2.17 3.18
N GLY A 84 6.60 -3.19 3.73
CA GLY A 84 7.22 -4.04 4.75
C GLY A 84 8.23 -5.06 4.19
N ILE A 85 8.22 -5.30 2.88
CA ILE A 85 9.13 -6.22 2.19
C ILE A 85 10.40 -5.51 1.68
N GLU A 86 10.27 -4.24 1.26
CA GLU A 86 11.38 -3.38 0.83
C GLU A 86 12.50 -3.24 1.88
#